data_AF-A0A4Q5YWC0-F1
#
_entry.id   AF-A0A4Q5YWC0-F1
#
_cell.length_a   1.000
_cell.length_b   1.000
_cell.length_c   1.000
_cell.angle_alpha   90.00
_cell.angle_beta   90.00
_cell.angle_gamma   90.00
#
_symmetry.space_group_name_H-M   'P 1'
#
loop_
_entity.id
_entity.type
_entity.pdbx_description
1 polymer ?
#
loop_
_entity_poly.entity_id
_entity_poly.type
_entity_poly.pdbx_seq_one_letter_code
_entity_poly.pdbx_strand_id
1 'polypeptide(L)'
;MSKESIPDGKIIRFELKKRDPVRGLIVQGRDYNELKAKNFWRIVTQTHLAEYNKSQNINLAKIFSGTEFAKLSLVSNKAED
;
A
#
# COMPACT_ATOMS: atom_id res chain seq x y z
N MET A 1 -23.92 1.78 13.69
CA MET A 1 -22.55 2.30 13.71
C MET A 1 -22.01 2.21 12.29
N SER A 2 -21.78 3.35 11.64
CA SER A 2 -21.39 3.44 10.24
C SER A 2 -19.98 2.90 10.07
N LYS A 3 -19.87 1.65 9.63
CA LYS A 3 -18.61 0.99 9.30
C LYS A 3 -18.12 1.66 8.02
N GLU A 4 -17.22 2.64 8.16
CA GLU A 4 -16.55 3.30 7.04
C GLU A 4 -15.96 2.21 6.14
N SER A 5 -16.66 1.93 5.04
CA SER A 5 -16.27 0.92 4.06
C SER A 5 -15.01 1.39 3.36
N ILE A 6 -13.87 0.99 3.90
CA ILE A 6 -12.62 0.97 3.14
C ILE A 6 -12.92 0.06 1.93
N PRO A 7 -12.84 0.57 0.69
CA PRO A 7 -13.22 -0.22 -0.47
C PRO A 7 -12.43 -1.53 -0.49
N ASP A 8 -12.99 -2.56 -1.15
CA ASP A 8 -12.40 -3.87 -1.50
C ASP A 8 -11.13 -3.74 -2.39
N GLY A 9 -10.37 -2.66 -2.24
CA GLY A 9 -9.08 -2.42 -2.85
C GLY A 9 -8.06 -3.33 -2.19
N LYS A 10 -7.84 -4.49 -2.82
CA LYS A 10 -6.68 -5.39 -2.73
C LYS A 10 -5.52 -4.78 -1.94
N ILE A 11 -5.55 -4.91 -0.61
CA ILE A 11 -4.43 -4.51 0.23
C ILE A 11 -3.31 -5.51 -0.05
N ILE A 12 -2.10 -5.02 -0.21
CA ILE A 12 -0.93 -5.87 -0.41
C ILE A 12 -0.12 -5.84 0.89
N ARG A 13 0.22 -7.03 1.37
CA ARG A 13 1.20 -7.24 2.41
C ARG A 13 2.57 -7.39 1.75
N PHE A 14 3.44 -6.44 2.04
CA PHE A 14 4.83 -6.39 1.64
C PHE A 14 5.67 -6.93 2.79
N GLU A 15 6.14 -8.17 2.69
CA GLU A 15 7.16 -8.68 3.61
C GLU A 15 8.50 -8.05 3.25
N LEU A 16 9.16 -7.43 4.21
CA LEU A 16 10.47 -6.83 4.06
C LEU A 16 11.53 -7.77 4.64
N LYS A 17 12.70 -7.85 4.00
CA LYS A 17 13.79 -8.74 4.46
C LYS A 17 14.41 -8.29 5.80
N LYS A 18 14.40 -6.99 6.07
CA LYS A 18 15.11 -6.36 7.19
C LYS A 18 14.20 -5.71 8.23
N ARG A 19 12.89 -5.66 7.99
CA ARG A 19 11.92 -4.91 8.81
C ARG A 19 10.58 -5.64 8.87
N ASP A 20 9.72 -5.17 9.76
CA ASP A 20 8.34 -5.65 9.87
C ASP A 20 7.59 -5.54 8.55
N PRO A 21 6.73 -6.53 8.25
CA PRO A 21 5.92 -6.52 7.03
C PRO A 21 4.96 -5.32 7.03
N VAL A 22 4.92 -4.63 5.90
CA VAL A 22 4.06 -3.46 5.71
C VAL A 22 2.80 -3.87 4.96
N ARG A 23 1.64 -3.38 5.41
CA ARG A 23 0.36 -3.55 4.69
C ARG A 23 -0.07 -2.23 4.09
N GLY A 24 -0.39 -2.23 2.81
CA GLY A 24 -0.77 -1.01 2.11
C GLY A 24 -1.24 -1.24 0.69
N LEU A 25 -1.54 -0.14 0.00
CA LEU A 25 -2.03 -0.14 -1.37
C LEU A 25 -1.04 0.59 -2.28
N ILE A 26 -0.75 -0.01 -3.44
CA ILE A 26 0.13 0.58 -4.45
C ILE A 26 -0.63 1.71 -5.16
N VAL A 27 -0.05 2.91 -5.13
CA VAL A 27 -0.61 4.07 -5.82
C VAL A 27 0.02 4.20 -7.21
N GLN A 28 -0.82 4.17 -8.23
CA GLN A 28 -0.44 4.42 -9.61
C GLN A 28 -0.57 5.93 -9.90
N GLY A 29 0.46 6.70 -9.55
CA GLY A 29 0.56 8.12 -9.89
C GLY A 29 1.21 8.36 -11.26
N ARG A 30 1.44 9.63 -11.60
CA ARG A 30 2.15 10.04 -12.84
C ARG A 30 3.55 9.43 -12.94
N ASP A 31 4.25 9.34 -11.82
CA ASP A 31 5.61 8.81 -11.71
C ASP A 31 5.65 7.28 -11.63
N TYR A 32 4.51 6.59 -11.70
CA TYR A 32 4.44 5.13 -11.49
C TYR A 32 5.34 4.36 -12.45
N ASN A 33 5.37 4.75 -13.74
CA ASN A 33 6.21 4.07 -14.73
C ASN A 33 7.71 4.26 -14.44
N GLU A 34 8.12 5.44 -14.01
CA GLU A 34 9.51 5.73 -13.66
C GLU A 34 9.94 5.00 -12.39
N LEU A 35 9.09 5.03 -11.35
CA LEU A 35 9.33 4.30 -10.11
C LEU A 35 9.42 2.80 -10.38
N LYS A 36 8.44 2.24 -11.12
CA LYS A 36 8.43 0.82 -11.49
C LYS A 36 9.68 0.42 -12.27
N ALA A 37 10.12 1.23 -13.24
CA ALA A 37 11.34 0.96 -14.00
C ALA A 37 12.59 0.89 -13.10
N LYS A 38 12.60 1.66 -12.00
CA LYS A 38 13.65 1.65 -10.98
C LYS A 38 13.38 0.69 -9.82
N ASN A 39 12.38 -0.19 -9.92
CA ASN A 39 11.91 -1.06 -8.85
C ASN A 39 11.44 -0.34 -7.57
N PHE A 40 11.02 0.91 -7.66
CA PHE A 40 10.37 1.63 -6.56
C PHE A 40 8.85 1.52 -6.65
N TRP A 41 8.22 1.41 -5.49
CA TRP A 41 6.79 1.25 -5.35
C TRP A 41 6.26 2.27 -4.36
N ARG A 42 5.34 3.11 -4.81
CA ARG A 42 4.66 4.07 -3.96
C ARG A 42 3.49 3.37 -3.28
N ILE A 43 3.55 3.23 -1.96
CA ILE A 43 2.61 2.46 -1.16
C ILE A 43 2.02 3.35 -0.08
N VAL A 44 0.70 3.42 -0.02
CA VAL A 44 -0.03 4.02 1.10
C VAL A 44 -0.24 2.93 2.13
N THR A 45 0.33 3.11 3.32
CA THR A 45 0.14 2.17 4.42
C THR A 45 -1.30 2.20 4.92
N GLN A 46 -1.75 1.11 5.54
CA GLN A 46 -3.10 1.01 6.10
C GLN A 46 -3.45 2.19 7.02
N THR A 47 -2.47 2.70 7.78
CA THR A 47 -2.62 3.86 8.69
C THR A 47 -3.07 5.12 7.96
N HIS A 48 -2.56 5.37 6.75
CA HIS A 48 -2.89 6.55 5.96
C HIS A 48 -3.91 6.26 4.84
N LEU A 49 -4.35 5.01 4.72
CA LEU A 49 -5.26 4.59 3.65
C LEU A 49 -6.64 5.23 3.78
N ALA A 50 -7.11 5.43 5.03
CA ALA A 50 -8.35 6.14 5.31
C ALA A 50 -8.29 7.61 4.86
N GLU A 51 -7.20 8.31 5.19
CA GLU A 51 -6.98 9.70 4.77
C GLU A 51 -6.77 9.82 3.26
N TYR A 52 -6.04 8.88 2.67
CA TYR A 52 -5.84 8.81 1.22
C TYR A 52 -7.15 8.54 0.48
N ASN A 53 -8.04 7.71 1.03
CA ASN A 53 -9.33 7.47 0.39
C ASN A 53 -10.21 8.74 0.38
N LYS A 54 -10.17 9.55 1.45
CA LYS A 54 -10.91 10.81 1.55
C LYS A 54 -10.30 11.95 0.73
N SER A 55 -8.98 12.10 0.75
CA SER A 55 -8.29 13.26 0.16
C SER A 55 -7.58 12.97 -1.16
N GLN A 56 -7.40 11.69 -1.51
CA GLN A 56 -6.55 11.22 -2.61
C GLN A 56 -5.13 11.80 -2.59
N ASN A 57 -4.65 12.13 -1.39
CA ASN A 57 -3.41 12.88 -1.22
C ASN A 57 -2.20 11.95 -1.34
N ILE A 58 -1.50 12.04 -2.46
CA ILE A 58 -0.33 11.19 -2.79
C ILE A 58 0.81 11.36 -1.77
N ASN A 59 0.89 12.47 -1.04
CA ASN A 59 1.89 12.70 0.00
C ASN A 59 1.78 11.73 1.19
N LEU A 60 0.61 11.10 1.36
CA LEU A 60 0.40 10.07 2.36
C LEU A 60 1.05 8.73 1.98
N ALA A 61 1.42 8.57 0.71
CA ALA A 61 2.09 7.39 0.22
C ALA A 61 3.61 7.50 0.44
N LYS A 62 4.23 6.43 0.92
CA LYS A 62 5.69 6.32 1.02
C LYS A 62 6.24 5.54 -0.16
N ILE A 63 7.44 5.92 -0.60
CA ILE A 63 8.16 5.20 -1.64
C ILE A 63 8.99 4.11 -0.96
N PHE A 64 8.82 2.88 -1.42
CA PHE A 64 9.56 1.71 -0.94
C PHE A 64 10.38 1.13 -2.09
N SER A 65 11.57 0.63 -1.77
CA SER A 65 12.39 -0.08 -2.74
C SER A 65 11.93 -1.54 -2.83
N GLY A 66 11.62 -1.99 -4.04
CA GLY A 66 11.26 -3.37 -4.34
C GLY A 66 12.37 -4.37 -4.02
N THR A 67 13.61 -3.89 -3.93
CA THR A 67 14.76 -4.70 -3.53
C THR A 67 14.68 -5.17 -2.06
N GLU A 68 14.00 -4.38 -1.22
CA GLU A 68 13.79 -4.70 0.20
C GLU A 68 12.65 -5.71 0.40
N PHE A 69 11.78 -5.89 -0.60
CA PHE A 69 10.69 -6.84 -0.54
C PHE A 69 11.23 -8.27 -0.58
N ALA A 70 10.87 -9.05 0.42
CA ALA A 70 11.04 -10.48 0.48
C ALA A 70 9.89 -11.19 -0.27
N LYS A 71 8.65 -10.76 -0.02
CA LYS A 71 7.44 -11.39 -0.56
C LYS A 71 6.28 -10.39 -0.64
N LEU A 72 5.44 -10.55 -1.65
CA LEU A 72 4.21 -9.79 -1.82
C LEU A 72 3.03 -10.75 -1.72
N SER A 73 2.08 -10.44 -0.83
CA SER A 73 0.85 -11.23 -0.67
C SER A 73 -0.36 -10.32 -0.76
N LEU A 74 -1.31 -10.67 -1.63
CA LEU A 74 -2.61 -10.00 -1.67
C LEU A 74 -3.39 -10.42 -0.42
N VAL A 75 -3.72 -9.45 0.43
CA VAL A 75 -4.55 -9.65 1.61
C VAL A 75 -5.89 -8.99 1.38
N SER A 76 -6.94 -9.80 1.42
CA SER A 76 -8.30 -9.28 1.48
C SER A 76 -8.49 -8.73 2.88
N ASN A 77 -8.96 -7.49 3.04
CA ASN A 77 -9.33 -6.94 4.35
C ASN A 77 -10.66 -7.55 4.84
N LYS A 78 -10.88 -8.85 4.60
CA LYS A 78 -11.82 -9.63 5.39
C LYS A 78 -11.15 -9.77 6.74
N ALA A 79 -11.70 -9.07 7.74
CA ALA A 79 -11.48 -9.42 9.12
C ALA A 79 -11.67 -10.94 9.21
N GLU A 80 -10.61 -11.64 9.59
CA GLU A 80 -10.75 -13.02 10.05
C GLU A 80 -11.69 -12.94 11.27
N ASP A 81 -12.74 -13.74 11.22
CA ASP A 81 -13.88 -13.80 12.15
C ASP A 81 -13.46 -14.16 13.58
#